data_AF-A0A4Y2F784-F1
#
_entry.id   AF-A0A4Y2F784-F1
#
_cell.length_a   1.000
_cell.length_b   1.000
_cell.length_c   1.000
_cell.angle_alpha   90.00
_cell.angle_beta   90.00
_cell.angle_gamma   90.00
#
_symmetry.space_group_name_H-M   'P 1'
#
loop_
_entity.id
_entity.type
_entity.pdbx_description
1 polymer ?
#
loop_
_entity_poly.entity_id
_entity_poly.type
_entity_poly.pdbx_seq_one_letter_code
_entity_poly.pdbx_strand_id
1 'polypeptide(L)'
;MNEHINEFFMLVDKLKEMEVEIANDLLTILLLYSIPESYENVRIAIESRDELPSPETLKIKLIEEANARKNKEIPNFHDSQRALYTEKKKYERYKQTESRQHDTDGKRNRNNNKKIEVKL
;
A
#
# COMPACT_ATOMS: atom_id res chain seq x y z
N MET A 1 2.15 -18.46 15.86
CA MET A 1 2.43 -17.34 16.78
C MET A 1 1.45 -17.29 17.94
N ASN A 2 0.15 -17.02 17.76
CA ASN A 2 -0.81 -17.01 18.89
C ASN A 2 -0.78 -18.32 19.70
N GLU A 3 -0.68 -19.46 19.02
CA GLU A 3 -0.48 -20.80 19.59
C GLU A 3 0.81 -20.87 20.44
N HIS A 4 1.99 -20.67 19.83
CA HIS A 4 3.29 -20.52 20.51
C HIS A 4 3.26 -19.60 21.75
N ILE A 5 2.60 -18.45 21.65
CA ILE A 5 2.44 -17.50 22.77
C ILE A 5 1.61 -18.13 23.88
N ASN A 6 0.48 -18.76 23.56
CA ASN A 6 -0.36 -19.43 24.54
C ASN A 6 0.38 -20.62 25.18
N GLU A 7 1.12 -21.40 24.41
CA GLU A 7 1.96 -22.50 24.92
C GLU A 7 3.05 -21.99 25.87
N PHE A 8 3.76 -20.92 25.50
CA PHE A 8 4.75 -20.27 26.35
C PHE A 8 4.14 -19.82 27.68
N PHE A 9 3.03 -19.08 27.65
CA PHE A 9 2.38 -18.63 28.89
C PHE A 9 1.79 -19.79 29.71
N MET A 10 1.23 -20.84 29.08
CA MET A 10 0.80 -22.06 29.80
C MET A 10 1.96 -22.81 30.48
N LEU A 11 3.20 -22.70 30.00
CA LEU A 11 4.37 -23.24 30.69
C LEU A 11 4.78 -22.36 31.87
N VAL A 12 4.69 -21.04 31.72
CA VAL A 12 4.97 -20.06 32.78
C VAL A 12 3.95 -20.17 33.93
N ASP A 13 2.68 -20.33 33.61
CA ASP A 13 1.61 -20.55 34.60
C ASP A 13 1.84 -21.85 35.38
N LYS A 14 2.24 -22.95 34.73
CA LYS A 14 2.62 -24.21 35.41
C LYS A 14 3.85 -24.09 36.30
N LEU A 15 4.85 -23.28 35.90
CA LEU A 15 6.00 -23.01 36.78
C LEU A 15 5.56 -22.22 38.02
N LYS A 16 4.64 -21.27 37.86
CA LYS A 16 4.04 -20.54 38.97
C LYS A 16 3.18 -21.43 39.88
N GLU A 17 2.44 -22.40 39.34
CA GLU A 17 1.75 -23.45 40.12
C GLU A 17 2.72 -24.31 40.96
N MET A 18 3.99 -24.40 40.54
CA MET A 18 5.07 -25.09 41.28
C MET A 18 5.87 -24.14 42.20
N GLU A 19 5.34 -22.95 42.51
CA GLU A 19 6.00 -21.89 43.30
C GLU A 19 7.30 -21.32 42.66
N VAL A 20 7.53 -21.58 41.37
CA VAL A 20 8.67 -21.07 40.60
C VAL A 20 8.29 -19.76 39.89
N GLU A 21 8.47 -18.63 40.58
CA GLU A 21 8.27 -17.31 39.98
C GLU A 21 9.45 -16.88 39.08
N ILE A 22 9.14 -16.36 37.89
CA ILE A 22 10.12 -15.80 36.94
C ILE A 22 9.98 -14.28 36.95
N ALA A 23 11.08 -13.56 37.20
CA ALA A 23 11.11 -12.10 37.15
C ALA A 23 10.76 -11.58 35.74
N ASN A 24 9.99 -10.49 35.65
CA ASN A 24 9.44 -9.96 34.39
C ASN A 24 10.48 -9.77 33.28
N ASP A 25 11.68 -9.27 33.61
CA ASP A 25 12.71 -9.01 32.60
C ASP A 25 13.26 -10.32 32.01
N LEU A 26 13.49 -11.32 32.86
CA LEU A 26 13.87 -12.67 32.44
C LEU A 26 12.74 -13.35 31.65
N LEU A 27 11.47 -13.13 32.03
CA LEU A 27 10.31 -13.63 31.31
C LEU A 27 10.19 -13.00 29.91
N THR A 28 10.46 -11.69 29.77
CA THR A 28 10.58 -11.00 28.48
C THR A 28 11.71 -11.57 27.63
N ILE A 29 12.90 -11.78 28.22
CA ILE A 29 14.07 -12.36 27.53
C ILE A 29 13.76 -13.79 27.03
N LEU A 30 13.19 -14.64 27.88
CA LEU A 30 12.77 -16.00 27.54
C LEU A 30 11.73 -15.99 26.41
N LEU A 31 10.74 -15.09 26.47
CA LEU A 31 9.76 -14.95 25.39
C LEU A 31 10.44 -14.54 24.08
N LEU A 32 11.35 -13.55 24.11
CA LEU A 32 12.06 -13.02 22.95
C LEU A 32 12.97 -14.06 22.27
N TYR A 33 13.65 -14.91 23.03
CA TYR A 33 14.44 -16.01 22.47
C TYR A 33 13.60 -17.24 22.09
N SER A 34 12.39 -17.39 22.64
CA SER A 34 11.47 -18.43 22.18
C SER A 34 10.90 -18.18 20.77
N ILE A 35 10.81 -16.91 20.31
CA ILE A 35 10.07 -16.61 19.08
C ILE A 35 10.69 -17.29 17.83
N PRO A 36 9.88 -17.79 16.88
CA PRO A 36 10.38 -18.36 15.64
C PRO A 36 11.19 -17.36 14.82
N GLU A 37 12.21 -17.83 14.08
CA GLU A 37 13.12 -17.02 13.24
C GLU A 37 12.39 -16.11 12.24
N SER A 38 11.19 -16.47 11.78
CA SER A 38 10.38 -15.59 10.93
C SER A 38 10.00 -14.25 11.60
N TYR A 39 10.12 -14.13 12.92
CA TYR A 39 9.90 -12.91 13.70
C TYR A 39 11.21 -12.22 14.14
N GLU A 40 12.37 -12.58 13.56
CA GLU A 40 13.69 -12.02 13.91
C GLU A 40 13.74 -10.49 13.87
N ASN A 41 13.04 -9.85 12.93
CA ASN A 41 12.91 -8.38 12.88
C ASN A 41 12.33 -7.78 14.18
N VAL A 42 11.49 -8.52 14.91
CA VAL A 42 10.96 -8.11 16.21
C VAL A 42 11.97 -8.34 17.33
N ARG A 43 12.77 -9.41 17.27
CA ARG A 43 13.90 -9.64 18.19
C ARG A 43 14.88 -8.47 18.12
N ILE A 44 15.41 -8.20 16.92
CA ILE A 44 16.36 -7.11 16.67
C ILE A 44 15.78 -5.75 17.12
N ALA A 45 14.52 -5.45 16.82
CA ALA A 45 13.87 -4.18 17.18
C ALA A 45 13.54 -4.02 18.69
N ILE A 46 13.64 -5.09 19.48
CA ILE A 46 13.54 -5.05 20.95
C ILE A 46 14.94 -5.04 21.58
N GLU A 47 15.89 -5.83 21.05
CA GLU A 47 17.29 -5.85 21.47
C GLU A 47 17.99 -4.50 21.23
N SER A 48 17.57 -3.73 20.21
CA SER A 48 18.11 -2.40 19.90
C SER A 48 17.58 -1.26 20.78
N ARG A 49 17.00 -1.56 21.95
CA ARG A 49 16.39 -0.58 22.87
C ARG A 49 17.02 -0.66 24.25
N ASP A 50 17.26 0.49 24.88
CA ASP A 50 17.86 0.58 26.22
C ASP A 50 16.97 -0.04 27.33
N GLU A 51 15.65 -0.09 27.10
CA GLU A 51 14.66 -0.61 28.05
C GLU A 51 13.86 -1.78 27.47
N LEU A 52 13.84 -2.92 28.16
CA LEU A 52 13.01 -4.07 27.82
C LEU A 52 11.50 -3.75 27.97
N PRO A 53 10.63 -4.26 27.08
CA PRO A 53 9.18 -4.21 27.29
C PRO A 53 8.75 -5.15 28.42
N SER A 54 7.61 -4.89 29.06
CA SER A 54 6.98 -5.88 29.93
C SER A 54 6.53 -7.12 29.12
N PRO A 55 6.41 -8.31 29.74
CA PRO A 55 5.98 -9.53 29.05
C PRO A 55 4.64 -9.38 28.33
N GLU A 56 3.69 -8.65 28.91
CA GLU A 56 2.40 -8.31 28.28
C GLU A 56 2.57 -7.36 27.08
N THR A 57 3.45 -6.37 27.17
CA THR A 57 3.73 -5.45 26.05
C THR A 57 4.37 -6.18 24.87
N LEU A 58 5.28 -7.12 25.14
CA LEU A 58 5.87 -7.97 24.10
C LEU A 58 4.83 -8.93 23.49
N LYS A 59 4.00 -9.58 24.34
CA LYS A 59 2.89 -10.44 23.92
C LYS A 59 1.93 -9.72 22.96
N ILE A 60 1.52 -8.49 23.28
CA ILE A 60 0.64 -7.67 22.43
C ILE A 60 1.30 -7.42 21.06
N LYS A 61 2.54 -6.90 21.05
CA LYS A 61 3.26 -6.59 19.80
C LYS A 61 3.45 -7.80 18.88
N LEU A 62 3.71 -8.99 19.45
CA LEU A 62 3.86 -10.22 18.67
C LEU A 62 2.52 -10.70 18.07
N ILE A 63 1.39 -10.45 18.73
CA ILE A 63 0.05 -10.72 18.18
C ILE A 63 -0.32 -9.69 17.10
N GLU A 64 0.00 -8.41 17.29
CA GLU A 64 -0.21 -7.34 16.32
C GLU A 64 0.56 -7.61 15.01
N GLU A 65 1.85 -7.92 15.08
CA GLU A 65 2.67 -8.27 13.92
C GLU A 65 2.18 -9.56 13.23
N ALA A 66 1.77 -10.58 13.99
CA ALA A 66 1.20 -11.81 13.42
C ALA A 66 -0.12 -11.57 12.67
N ASN A 67 -0.93 -10.60 13.10
CA ASN A 67 -2.14 -10.19 12.39
C ASN A 67 -1.83 -9.28 11.19
N ALA A 68 -0.87 -8.35 11.33
CA ALA A 68 -0.42 -7.47 10.25
C ALA A 68 0.17 -8.24 9.06
N ARG A 69 0.80 -9.40 9.30
CA ARG A 69 1.28 -10.32 8.25
C ARG A 69 0.15 -10.94 7.44
N LYS A 70 -0.84 -11.55 8.10
CA LYS A 70 -2.03 -12.13 7.45
C LYS A 70 -2.74 -11.12 6.54
N ASN A 71 -2.82 -9.87 6.98
CA ASN A 71 -3.46 -8.80 6.21
C ASN A 71 -2.65 -8.35 4.97
N LYS A 72 -1.33 -8.60 4.93
CA LYS A 72 -0.46 -8.33 3.76
C LYS A 72 -0.47 -9.47 2.74
N GLU A 73 -0.79 -10.70 3.17
CA GLU A 73 -0.82 -11.89 2.32
C GLU A 73 -2.08 -11.99 1.44
N ILE A 74 -3.12 -11.19 1.71
CA ILE A 74 -4.30 -11.05 0.85
C ILE A 74 -3.98 -10.06 -0.27
N PRO A 75 -3.78 -10.49 -1.54
CA PRO A 75 -3.63 -9.54 -2.63
C PRO A 75 -5.03 -9.03 -2.97
N ASN A 76 -5.30 -7.75 -2.68
CA ASN A 76 -6.55 -7.12 -3.12
C ASN A 76 -6.49 -6.94 -4.64
N PHE A 77 -6.80 -8.02 -5.38
CA PHE A 77 -6.59 -8.22 -6.82
C PHE A 77 -7.24 -7.15 -7.72
N HIS A 78 -8.12 -6.34 -7.15
CA HIS A 78 -8.84 -5.27 -7.81
C HIS A 78 -8.09 -3.93 -7.80
N ASP A 79 -7.25 -3.63 -6.81
CA ASP A 79 -6.63 -2.31 -6.65
C ASP A 79 -5.34 -2.13 -7.46
N SER A 80 -4.56 -3.20 -7.63
CA SER A 80 -3.30 -3.19 -8.40
C SER A 80 -3.50 -2.83 -9.87
N GLN A 81 -4.70 -3.04 -10.43
CA GLN A 81 -5.02 -2.66 -11.81
C GLN A 81 -5.40 -1.18 -11.95
N ARG A 82 -5.90 -0.52 -10.90
CA ARG A 82 -6.48 0.83 -10.99
C ARG A 82 -5.43 1.93 -11.08
N ALA A 83 -4.22 1.69 -10.56
CA ALA A 83 -3.12 2.64 -10.55
C ALA A 83 -2.55 3.02 -11.94
N LEU A 84 -2.86 2.24 -13.00
CA LEU A 84 -2.32 2.43 -14.35
C LEU A 84 -3.29 3.06 -15.36
N TYR A 85 -4.57 3.20 -15.02
CA TYR A 85 -5.59 3.77 -15.93
C TYR A 85 -5.61 5.30 -15.92
N THR A 86 -4.66 5.91 -16.62
CA THR A 86 -4.81 7.29 -17.09
C THR A 86 -5.73 7.31 -18.32
N GLU A 87 -6.93 7.89 -18.19
CA GLU A 87 -7.86 8.02 -19.30
C GLU A 87 -7.32 8.99 -20.36
N LYS A 88 -6.72 8.45 -21.43
CA LYS A 88 -6.28 9.24 -22.60
C LYS A 88 -7.48 9.78 -23.37
N LYS A 89 -8.01 10.93 -22.92
CA LYS A 89 -9.05 11.68 -23.63
C LYS A 89 -8.58 12.01 -25.04
N LYS A 90 -9.32 11.48 -26.04
CA LYS A 90 -8.91 11.50 -27.45
C LYS A 90 -8.94 12.91 -28.03
N TYR A 91 -7.81 13.35 -28.57
CA TYR A 91 -7.72 14.53 -29.45
C TYR A 91 -8.22 14.19 -30.87
N GLU A 92 -9.52 13.89 -31.00
CA GLU A 92 -10.17 13.70 -32.31
C GLU A 92 -11.28 14.74 -32.52
N ARG A 93 -10.89 15.94 -32.99
CA ARG A 93 -11.84 16.97 -33.43
C ARG A 93 -11.38 17.87 -34.59
N TYR A 94 -10.41 17.40 -35.39
CA TYR A 94 -9.94 18.09 -36.61
C TYR A 94 -9.67 17.09 -37.74
N LYS A 95 -10.71 16.80 -38.55
CA LYS A 95 -10.71 16.33 -39.96
C LYS A 95 -12.05 15.66 -40.34
N GLN A 96 -13.15 16.42 -40.43
CA GLN A 96 -14.37 15.93 -41.10
C GLN A 96 -15.38 17.02 -41.52
N THR A 97 -15.00 17.90 -42.46
CA THR A 97 -15.91 18.85 -43.12
C THR A 97 -15.59 19.01 -44.60
N GLU A 98 -15.30 17.92 -45.32
CA GLU A 98 -14.90 17.99 -46.74
C GLU A 98 -15.27 16.71 -47.52
N SER A 99 -16.57 16.45 -47.70
CA SER A 99 -17.10 15.52 -48.73
C SER A 99 -18.64 15.45 -48.76
N ARG A 100 -19.31 16.44 -49.37
CA ARG A 100 -20.62 16.26 -50.05
C ARG A 100 -20.61 17.05 -51.36
N GLN A 101 -21.23 16.50 -52.39
CA GLN A 101 -20.90 16.76 -53.79
C GLN A 101 -21.93 17.64 -54.53
N HIS A 102 -21.48 18.07 -55.71
CA HIS A 102 -22.23 18.23 -56.96
C HIS A 102 -22.82 19.61 -57.28
N ASP A 103 -22.71 19.94 -58.57
CA ASP A 103 -22.94 21.24 -59.19
C ASP A 103 -24.43 21.57 -59.40
N THR A 104 -24.75 22.86 -59.42
CA THR A 104 -25.52 23.48 -60.53
C THR A 104 -25.44 25.01 -60.52
N ASP A 105 -25.46 25.58 -61.73
CA ASP A 105 -25.76 26.97 -62.14
C ASP A 105 -25.62 28.19 -61.20
N GLY A 106 -24.97 29.25 -61.73
CA GLY A 106 -25.67 30.55 -61.78
C GLY A 106 -24.89 31.84 -61.47
N LYS A 107 -24.55 32.59 -62.55
CA LYS A 107 -24.62 34.08 -62.63
C LYS A 107 -23.76 34.95 -61.69
N ARG A 108 -22.53 35.20 -62.16
CA ARG A 108 -21.79 36.49 -62.20
C ARG A 108 -22.44 37.76 -61.57
N ASN A 109 -21.76 38.39 -60.62
CA ASN A 109 -21.45 39.85 -60.59
C ASN A 109 -20.36 40.11 -59.52
N ARG A 110 -19.08 40.44 -59.80
CA ARG A 110 -18.45 41.56 -60.53
C ARG A 110 -18.33 42.87 -59.70
N ASN A 111 -17.11 43.09 -59.16
CA ASN A 111 -16.48 44.41 -58.84
C ASN A 111 -17.09 45.23 -57.68
N ASN A 112 -16.34 46.00 -56.86
CA ASN A 112 -15.07 46.70 -57.09
C ASN A 112 -14.34 47.12 -55.77
N ASN A 113 -13.00 47.18 -55.80
CA ASN A 113 -12.10 48.13 -55.07
C ASN A 113 -12.05 48.12 -53.51
N LYS A 114 -10.93 48.51 -52.84
CA LYS A 114 -9.72 49.25 -53.27
C LYS A 114 -8.38 48.60 -52.90
N LYS A 115 -7.35 48.89 -53.70
CA LYS A 115 -5.90 48.87 -53.41
C LYS A 115 -5.47 50.20 -52.73
N ILE A 116 -4.39 50.33 -51.97
CA ILE A 116 -3.40 49.37 -51.40
C ILE A 116 -3.11 49.86 -49.93
N GLU A 117 -2.02 49.68 -49.15
CA GLU A 117 -0.57 49.44 -49.30
C GLU A 117 -0.01 48.69 -48.06
N VAL A 118 1.21 48.15 -48.11
CA VAL A 118 2.04 47.80 -46.94
C VAL A 118 3.38 48.52 -47.09
N LYS A 119 3.93 49.09 -46.01
CA LYS A 119 5.33 49.52 -45.95
C LYS A 119 6.10 48.79 -44.87
N LEU A 120 7.39 48.62 -45.17
CA LEU A 120 8.43 47.95 -44.39
C LEU A 120 8.89 48.84 -43.23
#